data_AF-A0A1F8EFW8-F1
#
_entry.id   AF-A0A1F8EFW8-F1
#
_cell.length_a   1.000
_cell.length_b   1.000
_cell.length_c   1.000
_cell.angle_alpha   90.00
_cell.angle_beta   90.00
_cell.angle_gamma   90.00
#
_symmetry.space_group_name_H-M   'P 1'
#
loop_
_entity.id
_entity.type
_entity.pdbx_description
1 polymer ?
#
loop_
_entity_poly.entity_id
_entity_poly.type
_entity_poly.pdbx_seq_one_letter_code
_entity_poly.pdbx_strand_id
1 'polypeptide(L)'
;MEMSEPKKTLTLTFTLDEVEMGIRNKWLEEHSKKCALYGPATAGWFGSPYHYVFTPWGCGTGKEIKCNCGESQSLNDPNEEL
;
A
#
# COMPACT_ATOMS: atom_id res chain seq x y z
N MET A 1 -2.75 36.53 -9.09
CA MET A 1 -2.54 35.07 -9.10
C MET A 1 -2.34 34.66 -7.66
N GLU A 2 -3.40 34.18 -7.01
CA GLU A 2 -3.32 33.73 -5.62
C GLU A 2 -2.48 32.45 -5.57
N MET A 3 -1.35 32.52 -4.88
CA MET A 3 -0.49 31.38 -4.62
C MET A 3 -1.19 30.51 -3.58
N SER A 4 -1.86 29.44 -4.03
CA SER A 4 -2.46 28.46 -3.13
C SER A 4 -1.38 27.83 -2.25
N GLU A 5 -1.57 27.90 -0.94
CA GLU A 5 -0.66 27.36 0.07
C GLU A 5 -0.36 25.86 -0.19
N PRO A 6 0.88 25.40 0.04
CA PRO A 6 1.21 23.99 -0.14
C PRO A 6 0.36 23.14 0.83
N LYS A 7 -0.47 22.25 0.28
CA LYS A 7 -1.20 21.24 1.06
C LYS A 7 -0.19 20.53 1.96
N LYS A 8 -0.36 20.63 3.28
CA LYS A 8 0.40 19.81 4.24
C LYS A 8 0.15 18.34 3.91
N THR A 9 1.11 17.68 3.31
CA THR A 9 1.10 16.24 3.14
C THR A 9 1.28 15.62 4.52
N LEU A 10 0.20 15.09 5.09
CA LEU A 10 0.26 14.25 6.28
C LEU A 10 0.89 12.93 5.89
N THR A 11 2.18 12.76 6.17
CA THR A 11 2.85 11.48 6.05
C THR A 11 2.52 10.66 7.29
N LEU A 12 1.69 9.64 7.13
CA LEU A 12 1.39 8.66 8.17
C LEU A 12 2.37 7.49 8.03
N THR A 13 2.96 7.08 9.14
CA THR A 13 3.85 5.92 9.22
C THR A 13 3.12 4.78 9.92
N PHE A 14 3.28 3.56 9.42
CA PHE A 14 2.77 2.34 10.04
C PHE A 14 3.83 1.25 9.95
N THR A 15 3.67 0.21 10.76
CA THR A 15 4.56 -0.95 10.79
C THR A 15 3.80 -2.19 10.34
N LEU A 16 4.49 -3.07 9.63
CA LEU A 16 4.03 -4.42 9.31
C LEU A 16 4.70 -5.41 10.28
N ASP A 17 3.94 -6.31 10.86
CA ASP A 17 4.51 -7.45 11.60
C ASP A 17 5.03 -8.55 10.65
N GLU A 18 5.54 -9.65 11.20
CA GLU A 18 6.10 -10.75 10.42
C GLU A 18 5.07 -11.46 9.52
N VAL A 19 3.84 -11.62 9.99
CA VAL A 19 2.76 -12.26 9.22
C VAL A 19 2.34 -11.35 8.08
N GLU A 20 2.11 -10.08 8.36
CA GLU A 20 1.73 -9.06 7.38
C GLU A 20 2.83 -8.86 6.32
N MET A 21 4.10 -8.86 6.74
CA MET A 21 5.25 -8.86 5.83
C MET A 21 5.29 -10.11 4.97
N GLY A 22 4.97 -11.28 5.53
CA GLY A 22 4.86 -12.55 4.81
C GLY A 22 3.80 -12.49 3.70
N ILE A 23 2.59 -12.02 4.02
CA ILE A 23 1.50 -11.82 3.07
C ILE A 23 1.93 -10.85 1.96
N ARG A 24 2.49 -9.71 2.36
CA ARG A 24 2.96 -8.68 1.43
C ARG A 24 4.05 -9.21 0.48
N ASN A 25 5.06 -9.91 1.00
CA ASN A 25 6.15 -10.41 0.18
C ASN A 25 5.69 -11.50 -0.79
N LYS A 26 4.81 -12.41 -0.34
CA LYS A 26 4.23 -13.44 -1.20
C LYS A 26 3.42 -12.82 -2.34
N TRP A 27 2.57 -11.85 -2.03
CA TRP A 27 1.79 -11.15 -3.03
C TRP A 27 2.68 -10.41 -4.04
N LEU A 28 3.70 -9.67 -3.57
CA LEU A 28 4.64 -8.99 -4.46
C LEU A 28 5.37 -9.96 -5.38
N GLU A 29 5.81 -11.12 -4.88
CA GLU A 29 6.49 -12.12 -5.70
C GLU A 29 5.57 -12.69 -6.80
N GLU A 30 4.34 -13.05 -6.46
CA GLU A 30 3.36 -13.58 -7.40
C GLU A 30 2.89 -12.53 -8.41
N HIS A 31 2.66 -11.31 -7.94
CA HIS A 31 2.15 -10.20 -8.73
C HIS A 31 3.23 -9.65 -9.68
N SER A 32 4.50 -9.61 -9.25
CA SER A 32 5.63 -9.18 -10.11
C SER A 32 5.80 -10.01 -11.39
N LYS A 33 5.39 -11.28 -11.36
CA LYS A 33 5.46 -12.20 -12.51
C LYS A 33 4.35 -11.96 -13.52
N LYS A 34 3.25 -11.31 -13.12
CA LYS A 34 2.02 -11.15 -13.91
C LYS A 34 1.77 -9.69 -14.34
N CYS A 35 2.23 -8.73 -13.54
CA CYS A 35 1.93 -7.33 -13.74
C CYS A 35 3.01 -6.61 -14.55
N ALA A 36 2.66 -6.18 -15.77
CA ALA A 36 3.53 -5.36 -16.61
C ALA A 36 3.80 -3.96 -16.01
N LEU A 37 2.97 -3.52 -15.05
CA LEU A 37 3.10 -2.26 -14.32
C LEU A 37 3.80 -2.43 -12.96
N TYR A 38 4.56 -3.51 -12.80
CA TYR A 38 5.39 -3.74 -11.61
C TYR A 38 6.81 -3.15 -11.76
N GLY A 39 7.08 -2.46 -12.86
CA GLY A 39 8.40 -1.88 -13.13
C GLY A 39 8.58 -0.47 -12.56
N PRO A 40 9.83 -0.05 -12.27
CA PRO A 40 10.13 1.32 -11.81
C PRO A 40 9.71 2.39 -12.81
N ALA A 41 9.62 2.06 -14.11
CA ALA A 41 9.11 2.95 -15.15
C ALA A 41 7.62 3.33 -14.96
N THR A 42 6.91 2.59 -14.13
CA THR A 42 5.46 2.78 -13.87
C THR A 42 5.20 3.31 -12.46
N ALA A 43 6.27 3.62 -11.73
CA ALA A 43 6.19 4.48 -10.57
C ALA A 43 5.70 5.87 -11.03
N GLY A 44 4.40 6.12 -10.87
CA GLY A 44 3.80 7.42 -11.17
C GLY A 44 4.28 8.50 -10.20
N TRP A 45 3.44 9.53 -9.99
CA TRP A 45 3.74 10.69 -9.13
C TRP A 45 4.23 10.34 -7.70
N PHE A 46 3.90 9.14 -7.20
CA PHE A 46 4.27 8.66 -5.87
C PHE A 46 5.57 7.83 -5.80
N GLY A 47 6.30 7.68 -6.90
CA GLY A 47 7.67 7.13 -6.88
C GLY A 47 7.80 5.62 -6.58
N SER A 48 6.69 4.88 -6.56
CA SER A 48 6.67 3.42 -6.38
C SER A 48 5.63 2.75 -7.30
N PRO A 49 5.89 1.52 -7.81
CA PRO A 49 4.91 0.74 -8.58
C PRO A 49 3.74 0.18 -7.73
N TYR A 50 3.86 0.30 -6.41
CA TYR A 50 2.83 -0.07 -5.44
C TYR A 50 2.72 0.96 -4.31
N HIS A 51 1.55 0.99 -3.70
CA HIS A 51 1.17 1.92 -2.64
C HIS A 51 0.53 1.16 -1.48
N TYR A 52 0.70 1.69 -0.28
CA TYR A 52 0.02 1.17 0.89
C TYR A 52 -1.15 2.06 1.23
N VAL A 53 -2.29 1.43 1.52
CA VAL A 53 -3.49 2.08 2.02
C VAL A 53 -3.64 1.70 3.47
N PHE A 54 -3.63 2.72 4.32
CA PHE A 54 -3.81 2.60 5.76
C PHE A 54 -5.16 3.21 6.10
N THR A 55 -6.11 2.37 6.50
CA THR A 55 -7.48 2.79 6.81
C THR A 55 -7.75 2.58 8.30
N PRO A 56 -7.72 3.65 9.12
CA PRO A 56 -8.10 3.54 10.52
C PRO A 56 -9.60 3.23 10.63
N TRP A 57 -9.98 2.31 11.50
CA TRP A 57 -11.37 2.01 11.85
C TRP A 57 -11.53 1.94 13.38
N GLY A 58 -12.77 1.96 13.87
CA GLY A 58 -13.07 2.19 15.30
C GLY A 58 -12.33 1.27 16.29
N CYS A 59 -11.98 0.04 15.90
CA CYS A 59 -11.31 -0.94 16.75
C CYS A 59 -9.93 -1.41 16.23
N GLY A 60 -9.30 -0.71 15.28
CA GLY A 60 -8.04 -1.18 14.69
C GLY A 60 -7.58 -0.41 13.45
N THR A 61 -6.78 -1.05 12.61
CA THR A 61 -6.43 -0.48 11.29
C THR A 61 -6.43 -1.54 10.19
N GLY A 62 -7.08 -1.26 9.07
CA GLY A 62 -6.92 -2.02 7.84
C GLY A 62 -5.67 -1.59 7.09
N LYS A 63 -4.81 -2.57 6.73
CA LYS A 63 -3.62 -2.37 5.91
C LYS A 63 -3.82 -3.09 4.57
N GLU A 64 -3.68 -2.37 3.47
CA GLU A 64 -3.79 -2.93 2.12
C GLU A 64 -2.58 -2.49 1.28
N ILE A 65 -2.08 -3.38 0.43
CA ILE A 65 -1.13 -3.04 -0.63
C ILE A 65 -1.85 -3.00 -1.98
N LYS A 66 -1.56 -1.98 -2.80
CA LYS A 66 -2.21 -1.74 -4.08
C LYS A 66 -1.17 -1.46 -5.17
N CYS A 67 -1.27 -2.15 -6.30
CA CYS A 67 -0.44 -1.88 -7.48
C CYS A 67 -1.10 -0.84 -8.38
N ASN A 68 -0.28 -0.16 -9.19
CA ASN A 68 -0.73 0.76 -10.23
C ASN A 68 -1.60 0.12 -11.31
N CYS A 69 -1.59 -1.21 -11.45
CA CYS A 69 -2.52 -1.92 -12.34
C CYS A 69 -3.97 -1.98 -11.81
N GLY A 70 -4.19 -1.61 -10.54
CA GLY A 70 -5.49 -1.62 -9.90
C GLY A 70 -5.74 -2.83 -8.98
N GLU A 71 -4.91 -3.88 -9.04
CA GLU A 71 -4.98 -4.99 -8.08
C GLU A 71 -4.56 -4.55 -6.68
N SER A 72 -5.23 -5.10 -5.67
CA SER A 72 -4.90 -4.88 -4.26
C SER A 72 -4.97 -6.17 -3.44
N GLN A 73 -4.29 -6.17 -2.30
CA GLN A 73 -4.25 -7.28 -1.35
C GLN A 73 -4.31 -6.74 0.08
N SER A 74 -5.29 -7.24 0.84
CA SER A 74 -5.34 -7.01 2.29
C SER A 74 -4.14 -7.66 2.96
N LEU A 75 -3.49 -6.92 3.86
CA LEU A 75 -2.36 -7.37 4.64
C LEU A 75 -2.74 -7.80 6.05
N ASN A 76 -3.98 -7.56 6.49
CA ASN A 76 -4.44 -7.92 7.84
C ASN A 76 -4.28 -9.43 8.07
N ASP A 77 -3.84 -9.81 9.28
CA ASP A 77 -3.79 -11.21 9.68
C ASP A 77 -5.22 -11.78 9.72
N PRO A 78 -5.50 -12.89 9.01
CA PRO A 78 -6.83 -13.51 9.01
C PRO A 78 -7.27 -14.08 10.36
N ASN A 79 -6.36 -14.23 11.32
CA ASN A 79 -6.62 -14.67 12.69
C ASN A 79 -6.66 -13.53 13.70
N GLU A 80 -6.37 -12.29 13.30
CA GLU A 80 -6.59 -11.13 14.16
C GLU A 80 -8.09 -10.86 14.18
N GLU A 81 -8.77 -11.39 15.21
CA GLU A 81 -10.17 -11.09 15.47
C GLU A 81 -10.31 -9.58 15.74
N LEU A 82 -11.06 -8.89 14.87
CA LEU A 82 -11.46 -7.48 15.04
C LEU A 82 -12.34 -7.27 16.29
#